data_AF-A0A8D8C075-F1
#
_entry.id   AF-A0A8D8C075-F1
#
_cell.length_a   1.000
_cell.length_b   1.000
_cell.length_c   1.000
_cell.angle_alpha   90.00
_cell.angle_beta   90.00
_cell.angle_gamma   90.00
#
_symmetry.space_group_name_H-M   'P 1'
#
loop_
_entity.id
_entity.type
_entity.pdbx_description
1 polymer ?
#
loop_
_entity_poly.entity_id
_entity_poly.type
_entity_poly.pdbx_seq_one_letter_code
_entity_poly.pdbx_strand_id
1 'polypeptide(L)'
;DDVYQYHLPPVRRIPPLLWTRIRNDLPNYLSEREADGVNVMNWYHRQFRDTAKERYFKNMNMAIYFHSMIADYYLGIWGGKPKPFKYTEIQRHRFGLTDKEGIADRKVPIQPLVFINKEGKVTRYNLRKVSVDISSGLPSRILLENPKS
;
A
#
# COMPACT_ATOMS: atom_id res chain seq x y z
N ASP A 1 14.90 7.75 7.70
CA ASP A 1 14.24 6.69 8.49
C ASP A 1 13.89 7.21 9.89
N ASP A 2 13.45 8.48 9.97
CA ASP A 2 13.66 9.26 11.21
C ASP A 2 12.38 9.43 12.03
N VAL A 3 11.24 9.02 11.46
CA VAL A 3 9.90 9.19 12.05
C VAL A 3 9.76 8.44 13.38
N TYR A 4 10.46 7.32 13.56
CA TYR A 4 10.39 6.44 14.74
C TYR A 4 11.74 6.29 15.44
N GLN A 5 12.57 7.32 15.40
CA GLN A 5 13.89 7.23 15.99
C GLN A 5 13.81 7.08 17.52
N TYR A 6 12.92 7.83 18.18
CA TYR A 6 12.85 7.95 19.64
C TYR A 6 11.77 7.09 20.32
N HIS A 7 10.90 6.42 19.55
CA HIS A 7 9.89 5.52 20.09
C HIS A 7 9.53 4.43 19.07
N LEU A 8 9.10 3.27 19.57
CA LEU A 8 8.53 2.20 18.74
C LEU A 8 7.01 2.28 18.83
N PRO A 9 6.31 2.75 17.78
CA PRO A 9 4.87 2.89 17.86
C PRO A 9 4.19 1.51 17.83
N PRO A 10 3.07 1.31 18.55
CA PRO A 10 2.28 0.08 18.45
C PRO A 10 1.66 -0.10 17.04
N VAL A 11 1.49 1.00 16.31
CA VAL A 11 1.02 1.03 14.92
C VAL A 11 2.05 1.76 14.05
N ARG A 12 2.55 1.10 13.01
CA ARG A 12 3.54 1.69 12.08
C ARG A 12 2.86 2.31 10.86
N ARG A 13 2.46 3.58 10.96
CA ARG A 13 1.87 4.39 9.87
C ARG A 13 2.42 5.82 9.87
N ILE A 14 2.56 6.42 8.69
CA ILE A 14 2.89 7.85 8.59
C ILE A 14 1.95 8.63 9.53
N PRO A 15 2.49 9.37 10.53
CA PRO A 15 1.65 10.12 11.45
C PRO A 15 0.71 11.06 10.68
N PRO A 16 -0.59 11.14 11.02
CA PRO A 16 -1.56 11.93 10.27
C PRO A 16 -1.12 13.40 10.07
N LEU A 17 -0.54 14.01 11.10
CA LEU A 17 -0.04 15.38 11.03
C LEU A 17 1.11 15.55 10.03
N LEU A 18 2.00 14.56 9.92
CA LEU A 18 3.10 14.59 8.96
C LEU A 18 2.57 14.49 7.53
N TRP A 19 1.58 13.63 7.30
CA TRP A 19 0.90 13.54 6.00
C TRP A 19 0.20 14.85 5.63
N THR A 20 -0.51 15.47 6.57
CA THR A 20 -1.16 16.77 6.34
C THR A 20 -0.15 17.84 5.94
N ARG A 21 1.00 17.92 6.62
CA ARG A 21 2.08 18.85 6.25
C ARG A 21 2.59 18.60 4.84
N ILE A 22 2.94 17.34 4.52
CA ILE A 22 3.41 16.96 3.17
C ILE A 22 2.39 17.35 2.10
N ARG A 23 1.08 17.13 2.33
CA ARG A 23 0.05 17.54 1.36
C ARG A 23 -0.05 19.05 1.20
N ASN A 24 0.03 19.80 2.28
CA ASN A 24 -0.02 21.26 2.26
C ASN A 24 1.20 21.88 1.55
N ASP A 25 2.33 21.18 1.55
CA ASP A 25 3.55 21.61 0.86
C ASP A 25 3.55 21.25 -0.64
N LEU A 26 2.58 20.44 -1.10
CA LEU A 26 2.54 19.91 -2.47
C LEU A 26 1.29 20.28 -3.33
N PRO A 27 0.57 21.39 -3.11
CA PRO A 27 -0.73 21.64 -3.74
C PRO A 27 -0.67 21.71 -5.27
N ASN A 28 0.38 22.31 -5.83
CA ASN A 28 0.56 22.46 -7.29
C ASN A 28 1.29 21.28 -7.95
N TYR A 29 1.73 20.30 -7.15
CA TYR A 29 2.44 19.11 -7.64
C TYR A 29 1.55 17.87 -7.69
N LEU A 30 0.38 17.95 -7.05
CA LEU A 30 -0.61 16.88 -7.00
C LEU A 30 -1.85 17.27 -7.80
N SER A 31 -2.49 16.27 -8.39
CA SER A 31 -3.71 16.40 -9.18
C SER A 31 -4.66 15.28 -8.84
N GLU A 32 -5.95 15.60 -8.81
CA GLU A 32 -7.01 14.59 -8.63
C GLU A 32 -7.49 14.09 -9.99
N ARG A 33 -7.75 12.78 -10.09
CA ARG A 33 -8.30 12.13 -11.29
C ARG A 33 -9.30 11.06 -10.87
N GLU A 34 -10.28 10.80 -11.72
CA GLU A 34 -11.15 9.65 -11.53
C GLU A 34 -10.50 8.40 -12.15
N ALA A 35 -10.51 7.30 -11.41
CA ALA A 35 -10.11 5.97 -11.87
C ALA A 35 -11.00 4.92 -11.20
N ASP A 36 -11.59 4.02 -11.98
CA ASP A 36 -12.45 2.94 -11.46
C ASP A 36 -13.62 3.45 -10.57
N GLY A 37 -14.20 4.59 -10.90
CA GLY A 37 -15.30 5.21 -10.12
C GLY A 37 -14.87 5.73 -8.75
N VAL A 38 -13.56 5.97 -8.55
CA VAL A 38 -13.01 6.61 -7.34
C VAL A 38 -12.02 7.71 -7.69
N ASN A 39 -12.02 8.78 -6.90
CA ASN A 39 -11.02 9.83 -7.03
C ASN A 39 -9.66 9.34 -6.50
N VAL A 40 -8.61 9.53 -7.30
CA VAL A 40 -7.23 9.21 -6.99
C VAL A 40 -6.35 10.43 -7.10
N MET A 41 -5.33 10.46 -6.24
CA MET A 41 -4.27 11.45 -6.31
C MET A 41 -3.17 10.99 -7.27
N ASN A 42 -2.70 11.90 -8.12
CA ASN A 42 -1.64 11.66 -9.08
C ASN A 42 -0.65 12.83 -9.13
N TRP A 43 0.61 12.56 -9.49
CA TRP A 43 1.58 13.63 -9.76
C TRP A 43 1.16 14.43 -10.98
N TYR A 44 1.14 15.75 -10.84
CA TYR A 44 0.79 16.66 -11.94
C TYR A 44 1.85 16.63 -13.04
N HIS A 45 3.12 16.80 -12.67
CA HIS A 45 4.22 16.86 -13.63
C HIS A 45 4.88 15.48 -13.84
N ARG A 46 5.14 15.11 -15.10
CA ARG A 46 5.77 13.81 -15.45
C ARG A 46 7.15 13.61 -14.81
N GLN A 47 7.90 14.69 -14.56
CA GLN A 47 9.23 14.63 -13.95
C GLN A 47 9.22 13.86 -12.64
N PHE A 48 8.20 13.97 -11.79
CA PHE A 48 8.15 13.20 -10.54
C PHE A 48 8.15 11.69 -10.80
N ARG A 49 7.36 11.25 -11.79
CA ARG A 49 7.31 9.84 -12.17
C ARG A 49 8.63 9.40 -12.81
N ASP A 50 9.21 10.22 -13.67
CA ASP A 50 10.46 9.89 -14.37
C ASP A 50 11.64 9.84 -13.39
N THR A 51 11.76 10.83 -12.49
CA THR A 51 12.75 10.85 -11.41
C THR A 51 12.53 9.71 -10.42
N ALA A 52 11.28 9.35 -10.10
CA ALA A 52 11.01 8.20 -9.24
C ALA A 52 11.45 6.88 -9.92
N LYS A 53 11.19 6.71 -11.21
CA LYS A 53 11.66 5.56 -12.00
C LYS A 53 13.18 5.47 -11.99
N GLU A 54 13.83 6.59 -12.28
CA GLU A 54 15.28 6.72 -12.29
C GLU A 54 15.90 6.34 -10.93
N ARG A 55 15.32 6.85 -9.84
CA ARG A 55 15.84 6.66 -8.48
C ARG A 55 15.55 5.28 -7.89
N TYR A 56 14.37 4.71 -8.16
CA TYR A 56 13.87 3.54 -7.43
C TYR A 56 13.64 2.30 -8.29
N PHE A 57 13.55 2.43 -9.63
CA PHE A 57 13.15 1.34 -10.53
C PHE A 57 14.21 0.97 -11.57
N LYS A 58 15.41 1.57 -11.54
CA LYS A 58 16.55 1.14 -12.37
C LYS A 58 17.10 -0.23 -11.97
N ASN A 59 17.13 -0.51 -10.68
CA ASN A 59 17.56 -1.80 -10.15
C ASN A 59 16.36 -2.76 -10.13
N MET A 60 16.45 -3.86 -10.88
CA MET A 60 15.36 -4.85 -10.97
C MET A 60 14.96 -5.42 -9.60
N ASN A 61 15.92 -5.63 -8.69
CA ASN A 61 15.62 -6.12 -7.35
C ASN A 61 14.79 -5.10 -6.55
N MET A 62 15.08 -3.81 -6.69
CA MET A 62 14.28 -2.74 -6.07
C MET A 62 12.90 -2.64 -6.72
N ALA A 63 12.81 -2.74 -8.04
CA ALA A 63 11.54 -2.74 -8.74
C ALA A 63 10.66 -3.91 -8.28
N ILE A 64 11.19 -5.14 -8.25
CA ILE A 64 10.49 -6.33 -7.75
C ILE A 64 10.07 -6.13 -6.29
N TYR A 65 10.94 -5.58 -5.44
CA TYR A 65 10.62 -5.29 -4.05
C TYR A 65 9.42 -4.35 -3.91
N PHE A 66 9.41 -3.21 -4.62
CA PHE A 66 8.29 -2.26 -4.57
C PHE A 66 7.00 -2.84 -5.17
N HIS A 67 7.09 -3.53 -6.30
CA HIS A 67 5.92 -4.17 -6.92
C HIS A 67 5.33 -5.26 -6.04
N SER A 68 6.16 -6.07 -5.39
CA SER A 68 5.70 -7.11 -4.44
C SER A 68 4.98 -6.48 -3.25
N MET A 69 5.49 -5.37 -2.70
CA MET A 69 4.80 -4.67 -1.60
C MET A 69 3.43 -4.10 -2.01
N ILE A 70 3.27 -3.68 -3.27
CA ILE A 70 1.99 -3.20 -3.81
C ILE A 70 1.04 -4.38 -4.06
N ALA A 71 1.54 -5.49 -4.60
CA ALA A 71 0.76 -6.71 -4.80
C ALA A 71 0.23 -7.26 -3.46
N ASP A 72 1.10 -7.37 -2.44
CA ASP A 72 0.72 -7.72 -1.07
C ASP A 72 -0.47 -6.90 -0.55
N TYR A 73 -0.46 -5.59 -0.84
CA TYR A 73 -1.51 -4.67 -0.42
C TYR A 73 -2.83 -5.04 -1.10
N TYR A 74 -2.88 -5.13 -2.43
CA TYR A 74 -4.12 -5.38 -3.18
C TYR A 74 -4.64 -6.80 -3.05
N LEU A 75 -3.77 -7.78 -2.86
CA LEU A 75 -4.16 -9.15 -2.50
C LEU A 75 -4.77 -9.21 -1.08
N GLY A 76 -4.47 -8.21 -0.24
CA GLY A 76 -4.99 -8.12 1.13
C GLY A 76 -4.21 -8.98 2.11
N ILE A 77 -2.97 -9.37 1.77
CA ILE A 77 -2.13 -10.26 2.58
C ILE A 77 -2.04 -9.77 4.02
N TRP A 78 -1.84 -8.46 4.20
CA TRP A 78 -1.66 -7.82 5.51
C TRP A 78 -2.93 -7.16 6.07
N GLY A 79 -4.10 -7.40 5.46
CA GLY A 79 -5.36 -6.87 5.95
C GLY A 79 -5.71 -7.43 7.33
N GLY A 80 -5.85 -6.55 8.33
CA GLY A 80 -6.22 -6.96 9.70
C GLY A 80 -5.15 -7.74 10.48
N LYS A 81 -3.90 -7.84 9.99
CA LYS A 81 -2.82 -8.56 10.67
C LYS A 81 -1.49 -7.78 10.63
N PRO A 82 -0.57 -7.99 11.59
CA PRO A 82 0.69 -7.24 11.65
C PRO A 82 1.61 -7.60 10.49
N LYS A 83 2.36 -6.61 9.98
CA LYS A 83 3.32 -6.77 8.88
C LYS A 83 4.76 -6.70 9.41
N PRO A 84 5.66 -7.63 9.02
CA PRO A 84 7.07 -7.58 9.37
C PRO A 84 7.75 -6.27 8.92
N PHE A 85 8.78 -5.85 9.64
CA PHE A 85 9.65 -4.74 9.30
C PHE A 85 11.04 -4.95 9.89
N LYS A 86 12.04 -4.28 9.32
CA LYS A 86 13.42 -4.28 9.82
C LYS A 86 13.66 -3.08 10.71
N TYR A 87 14.33 -3.28 11.84
CA TYR A 87 14.81 -2.18 12.66
C TYR A 87 16.04 -1.55 12.00
N THR A 88 16.21 -0.24 12.15
CA THR A 88 17.49 0.39 11.84
C THR A 88 18.53 0.04 12.90
N GLU A 89 19.81 0.13 12.57
CA GLU A 89 20.88 -0.09 13.55
C GLU A 89 20.77 0.86 14.75
N ILE A 90 20.41 2.12 14.48
CA ILE A 90 20.15 3.14 15.52
C ILE A 90 19.02 2.68 16.45
N GLN A 91 17.92 2.14 15.91
CA GLN A 91 16.81 1.63 16.73
C GLN A 91 17.25 0.43 17.56
N ARG A 92 18.01 -0.51 16.97
CA ARG A 92 18.49 -1.69 17.70
C ARG A 92 19.37 -1.31 18.89
N HIS A 93 20.33 -0.41 18.68
CA HIS A 93 21.20 0.06 19.75
C HIS A 93 20.43 0.84 20.81
N ARG A 94 19.57 1.78 20.40
CA ARG A 94 18.82 2.65 21.31
C ARG A 94 17.84 1.91 22.21
N PHE A 95 17.17 0.90 21.68
CA PHE A 95 16.14 0.13 22.40
C PHE A 95 16.66 -1.22 22.92
N GLY A 96 17.98 -1.49 22.81
CA GLY A 96 18.57 -2.75 23.27
C GLY A 96 18.01 -4.00 22.58
N LEU A 97 17.66 -3.90 21.29
CA LEU A 97 17.03 -4.99 20.55
C LEU A 97 18.07 -5.96 20.01
N THR A 98 17.95 -7.23 20.40
CA THR A 98 18.74 -8.32 19.84
C THR A 98 18.30 -8.64 18.41
N ASP A 99 16.99 -8.67 18.18
CA ASP A 99 16.41 -9.02 16.89
C ASP A 99 16.63 -7.94 15.83
N LYS A 100 16.73 -8.38 14.56
CA LYS A 100 16.84 -7.49 13.40
C LYS A 100 15.47 -7.09 12.84
N GLU A 101 14.44 -7.86 13.16
CA GLU A 101 13.10 -7.71 12.60
C GLU A 101 12.06 -7.67 13.70
N GLY A 102 10.96 -6.96 13.45
CA GLY A 102 9.80 -6.91 14.32
C GLY A 102 8.52 -7.01 13.51
N ILE A 103 7.40 -7.19 14.21
CA ILE A 103 6.05 -7.18 13.64
C ILE A 103 5.25 -6.03 14.23
N ALA A 104 4.48 -5.32 13.42
CA ALA A 104 3.60 -4.26 13.90
C ALA A 104 2.35 -4.15 13.05
N ASP A 105 1.24 -3.76 13.68
CA ASP A 105 0.03 -3.42 12.95
C ASP A 105 0.27 -2.17 12.08
N ARG A 106 -0.12 -2.24 10.82
CA ARG A 106 -0.08 -1.10 9.89
C ARG A 106 -1.48 -0.56 9.58
N LYS A 107 -2.51 -1.09 10.24
CA LYS A 107 -3.94 -0.86 9.98
C LYS A 107 -4.22 -0.93 8.48
N VAL A 108 -3.69 -1.94 7.81
CA VAL A 108 -3.94 -2.15 6.38
C VAL A 108 -5.39 -2.59 6.26
N PRO A 109 -6.22 -1.89 5.46
CA PRO A 109 -7.60 -2.29 5.28
C PRO A 109 -7.67 -3.64 4.57
N ILE A 110 -8.68 -4.44 4.91
CA ILE A 110 -9.01 -5.62 4.12
C ILE A 110 -9.28 -5.22 2.66
N GLN A 111 -8.89 -6.09 1.72
CA GLN A 111 -9.17 -5.93 0.30
C GLN A 111 -10.18 -6.98 -0.16
N PRO A 112 -11.48 -6.77 0.09
CA PRO A 112 -12.51 -7.69 -0.39
C PRO A 112 -12.63 -7.60 -1.92
N LEU A 113 -13.13 -8.66 -2.54
CA LEU A 113 -13.46 -8.66 -3.97
C LEU A 113 -14.68 -7.78 -4.27
N VAL A 114 -15.63 -7.74 -3.34
CA VAL A 114 -16.87 -6.97 -3.41
C VAL A 114 -17.03 -6.09 -2.18
N PHE A 115 -17.49 -4.87 -2.39
CA PHE A 115 -17.97 -4.01 -1.31
C PHE A 115 -19.48 -4.24 -1.15
N ILE A 116 -19.92 -4.37 0.09
CA ILE A 116 -21.33 -4.57 0.46
C ILE A 116 -21.82 -3.37 1.28
N ASN A 117 -23.09 -3.01 1.13
CA ASN A 117 -23.74 -2.02 2.00
C ASN A 117 -24.10 -2.65 3.36
N LYS A 118 -24.68 -1.85 4.25
CA LYS A 118 -25.14 -2.31 5.58
C LYS A 118 -26.24 -3.40 5.50
N GLU A 119 -26.94 -3.50 4.38
CA GLU A 119 -28.01 -4.46 4.12
C GLU A 119 -27.48 -5.77 3.50
N GLY A 120 -26.16 -5.90 3.30
CA GLY A 120 -25.53 -7.08 2.69
C GLY A 120 -25.59 -7.10 1.16
N LYS A 121 -26.16 -6.07 0.51
CA LYS A 121 -26.21 -5.97 -0.96
C LYS A 121 -24.88 -5.50 -1.52
N VAL A 122 -24.42 -6.14 -2.59
CA VAL A 122 -23.21 -5.74 -3.33
C VAL A 122 -23.40 -4.31 -3.88
N THR A 123 -22.50 -3.41 -3.51
CA THR A 123 -22.47 -2.02 -4.00
C THR A 123 -21.56 -1.86 -5.19
N ARG A 124 -20.36 -2.46 -5.15
CA ARG A 124 -19.39 -2.44 -6.26
C ARG A 124 -18.30 -3.50 -6.09
N TYR A 125 -17.65 -3.84 -7.20
CA TYR A 125 -16.46 -4.70 -7.21
C TYR A 125 -15.18 -3.90 -6.93
N ASN A 126 -14.18 -4.56 -6.33
CA ASN A 126 -12.85 -4.00 -6.16
C ASN A 126 -12.00 -4.21 -7.42
N LEU A 127 -12.16 -3.30 -8.39
CA LEU A 127 -11.49 -3.38 -9.69
C LEU A 127 -9.94 -3.38 -9.59
N ARG A 128 -9.39 -2.83 -8.51
CA ARG A 128 -7.93 -2.83 -8.26
C ARG A 128 -7.39 -4.17 -7.80
N LYS A 129 -8.24 -5.03 -7.27
CA LYS A 129 -7.89 -6.42 -6.96
C LYS A 129 -7.93 -7.26 -8.23
N VAL A 130 -8.95 -7.05 -9.07
CA VAL A 130 -9.14 -7.75 -10.35
C VAL A 130 -8.00 -7.47 -11.33
N SER A 131 -7.49 -6.24 -11.41
CA SER A 131 -6.41 -5.87 -12.33
C SER A 131 -5.03 -6.42 -11.91
N VAL A 132 -4.78 -6.60 -10.61
CA VAL A 132 -3.54 -7.21 -10.11
C VAL A 132 -3.46 -8.67 -10.52
N ASP A 133 -4.57 -9.41 -10.45
CA ASP A 133 -4.62 -10.81 -10.89
C ASP A 133 -4.29 -10.94 -12.39
N ILE A 134 -4.75 -10.01 -13.24
CA ILE A 134 -4.48 -10.01 -14.68
C ILE A 134 -3.00 -9.74 -15.00
N SER A 135 -2.31 -8.90 -14.23
CA SER A 135 -0.88 -8.59 -14.43
C SER A 135 0.08 -9.71 -13.97
N SER A 136 -0.43 -10.65 -13.15
CA SER A 136 0.35 -11.77 -12.61
C SER A 136 0.37 -13.02 -13.51
N GLY A 137 -0.23 -12.97 -14.70
CA GLY A 137 -0.13 -14.05 -15.70
C GLY A 137 -0.97 -15.30 -15.39
N LEU A 138 -1.92 -15.24 -14.46
CA LEU A 138 -2.89 -16.34 -14.26
C LEU A 138 -4.16 -16.06 -15.07
N PRO A 139 -4.65 -17.03 -15.88
CA PRO A 139 -5.80 -16.82 -16.74
C PRO A 139 -7.06 -16.58 -15.91
N SER A 140 -7.70 -15.44 -16.14
CA SER A 140 -8.87 -14.91 -15.43
C SER A 140 -10.17 -15.71 -15.64
N ARG A 141 -10.09 -17.01 -15.96
CA ARG A 141 -11.25 -17.79 -16.42
C ARG A 141 -11.93 -18.68 -15.37
N ILE A 142 -11.56 -18.61 -14.09
CA ILE A 142 -12.13 -19.52 -13.06
C ILE A 142 -13.04 -18.82 -12.03
N LEU A 143 -13.09 -17.49 -11.92
CA LEU A 143 -13.88 -16.84 -10.85
C LEU A 143 -15.21 -16.21 -11.29
N LEU A 144 -15.83 -16.72 -12.37
CA LEU A 144 -17.22 -16.39 -12.74
C LEU A 144 -18.14 -17.61 -12.67
N GLU A 145 -17.90 -18.55 -11.76
CA GLU A 145 -18.97 -19.46 -11.34
C GLU A 145 -19.82 -18.77 -10.27
N ASN A 146 -20.95 -18.23 -10.74
CA ASN A 146 -22.11 -17.92 -9.90
C ASN A 146 -22.46 -19.17 -9.07
N PRO A 147 -22.60 -19.09 -7.74
CA PRO A 147 -23.49 -20.00 -7.06
C PRO A 147 -24.92 -19.59 -7.46
N LYS A 148 -25.45 -20.24 -8.51
CA LYS A 148 -26.88 -20.28 -8.74
C LYS A 148 -27.51 -21.25 -7.73
N SER A 149 -28.69 -20.82 -7.25
CA SER A 149 -29.69 -21.47 -6.39
C SER A 149 -29.30 -21.75 -4.95
#